data_AF-A0A9P1CFP8-F1
#
_entry.id   AF-A0A9P1CFP8-F1
#
_cell.length_a   1.000
_cell.length_b   1.000
_cell.length_c   1.000
_cell.angle_alpha   90.00
_cell.angle_beta   90.00
_cell.angle_gamma   90.00
#
_symmetry.space_group_name_H-M   'P 1'
#
loop_
_entity.id
_entity.type
_entity.pdbx_description
1 polymer ?
#
loop_
_entity_poly.entity_id
_entity_poly.type
_entity_poly.pdbx_seq_one_letter_code
_entity_poly.pdbx_strand_id
1 'polypeptide(L)'
;MALWQLLLLYLSPRLWAQRAYLCDRIQAVKNGTVKQDWALEGIHLHIGSGIYDTRFLRLNEWNKYVGLEVDLMDELARRAGFTYTIVIHDWTNVTSYRKALKQRMQLQDMITFAYWFITPSRMAMGAYSPYGFLDSMLFATIVPPERSRLSFDEIFSFLTPFSPAVWFSFLALMLATGLMYRFLEASINDEDYPDGQKGIFNVRYIMDSVFKSSGHITGASGFSPKTWPGKILLMSWTWCIVLTLSAYTANLASFLVVKADHAAGFTSLNSAVAQGKSVSVQQGTPLETWFTANYPDYSHTQSMPLLPEERAMMLTREDILKQLPNVNPRCDMKIIGEPLLNIQAGWMVTNDVKDNCTILVRDVLAVWFLRMDLDGTLTELTKKHLTPVQTCPSTVEQAASGATRLEFENMLGILSVHAAGALIAVMVYCVAMCTKKMPPPISAIKSFSHRDHEQPRLPESEAAAGEPFEVMVQEAIPREPTALPPNMT
;
A
#
# COMPACT_ATOMS: atom_id res chain seq x y z
N MET A 1 -33.32 -46.49 -39.05
CA MET A 1 -32.08 -45.73 -38.77
C MET A 1 -31.86 -45.52 -37.26
N ALA A 2 -32.79 -44.93 -36.50
CA ALA A 2 -32.62 -44.62 -35.07
C ALA A 2 -32.03 -45.74 -34.17
N LEU A 3 -32.38 -47.02 -34.41
CA LEU A 3 -31.82 -48.17 -33.66
C LEU A 3 -30.29 -48.27 -33.71
N TRP A 4 -29.64 -47.85 -34.80
CA TRP A 4 -28.17 -47.86 -34.90
C TRP A 4 -27.50 -46.77 -34.05
N GLN A 5 -28.14 -45.60 -33.91
CA GLN A 5 -27.63 -44.53 -33.04
C GLN A 5 -27.78 -44.90 -31.56
N LEU A 6 -28.84 -45.61 -31.18
CA LEU A 6 -29.00 -46.17 -29.83
C LEU A 6 -28.00 -47.29 -29.54
N LEU A 7 -27.65 -48.14 -30.52
CA LEU A 7 -26.60 -49.14 -30.37
C LEU A 7 -25.21 -48.52 -30.16
N LEU A 8 -24.90 -47.42 -30.84
CA LEU A 8 -23.65 -46.66 -30.65
C LEU A 8 -23.54 -46.03 -29.25
N LEU A 9 -24.66 -45.76 -28.57
CA LEU A 9 -24.70 -45.29 -27.18
C LEU A 9 -24.60 -46.43 -26.14
N TYR A 10 -24.89 -47.68 -26.53
CA TYR A 10 -24.75 -48.87 -25.69
C TYR A 10 -23.42 -49.62 -25.89
N LEU A 11 -22.71 -49.37 -26.99
CA LEU A 11 -21.32 -49.79 -27.16
C LEU A 11 -20.45 -49.09 -26.11
N SER A 12 -19.93 -49.88 -25.16
CA SER A 12 -19.37 -49.37 -23.90
C SER A 12 -18.27 -48.30 -24.10
N PRO A 13 -18.10 -47.36 -23.15
CA PRO A 13 -17.10 -46.28 -23.24
C PRO A 13 -15.65 -46.75 -23.40
N ARG A 14 -15.35 -48.04 -23.19
CA ARG A 14 -14.07 -48.66 -23.53
C ARG A 14 -13.69 -48.51 -25.00
N LEU A 15 -14.65 -48.40 -25.93
CA LEU A 15 -14.40 -48.19 -27.36
C LEU A 15 -13.93 -46.76 -27.71
N TRP A 16 -14.02 -45.82 -26.76
CA TRP A 16 -13.53 -44.45 -26.89
C TRP A 16 -12.40 -44.13 -25.89
N ALA A 17 -11.99 -45.11 -25.08
CA ALA A 17 -10.94 -44.95 -24.08
C ALA A 17 -9.57 -45.19 -24.72
N GLN A 18 -8.85 -44.10 -24.99
CA GLN A 18 -7.49 -44.11 -25.50
C GLN A 18 -6.53 -44.29 -24.32
N ARG A 19 -6.41 -45.52 -23.82
CA ARG A 19 -5.55 -45.88 -22.69
C ARG A 19 -4.72 -47.11 -23.00
N ALA A 20 -3.41 -47.03 -22.80
CA ALA A 20 -2.49 -48.16 -22.97
C ALA A 20 -2.83 -49.31 -22.02
N TYR A 21 -2.66 -50.57 -22.45
CA TYR A 21 -2.76 -51.73 -21.58
C TYR A 21 -1.37 -52.10 -21.06
N LEU A 22 -1.14 -51.92 -19.77
CA LEU A 22 0.19 -52.00 -19.15
C LEU A 22 0.33 -53.12 -18.10
N CYS A 23 -0.68 -53.98 -17.95
CA CYS A 23 -0.65 -55.02 -16.92
C CYS A 23 0.47 -56.04 -17.16
N ASP A 24 0.75 -56.40 -18.41
CA ASP A 24 1.87 -57.28 -18.76
C ASP A 24 3.23 -56.64 -18.44
N ARG A 25 3.38 -55.33 -18.68
CA ARG A 25 4.56 -54.56 -18.27
C ARG A 25 4.72 -54.55 -16.74
N ILE A 26 3.63 -54.42 -15.96
CA ILE A 26 3.70 -54.55 -14.50
C ILE A 26 4.18 -55.94 -14.07
N GLN A 27 3.73 -57.02 -14.72
CA GLN A 27 4.21 -58.37 -14.39
C GLN A 27 5.69 -58.56 -14.79
N ALA A 28 6.11 -58.00 -15.93
CA ALA A 28 7.51 -57.98 -16.36
C ALA A 28 8.44 -57.16 -15.43
N VAL A 29 7.91 -56.15 -14.72
CA VAL A 29 8.63 -55.47 -13.64
C VAL A 29 8.68 -56.33 -12.37
N LYS A 30 7.54 -56.92 -11.96
CA LYS A 30 7.44 -57.76 -10.75
C LYS A 30 8.31 -59.02 -10.80
N ASN A 31 8.50 -59.61 -11.97
CA ASN A 31 9.36 -60.79 -12.16
C ASN A 31 10.83 -60.44 -12.49
N GLY A 32 11.18 -59.14 -12.55
CA GLY A 32 12.54 -58.66 -12.80
C GLY A 32 13.00 -58.69 -14.26
N THR A 33 12.15 -59.05 -15.22
CA THR A 33 12.52 -59.09 -16.66
C THR A 33 12.76 -57.68 -17.23
N VAL A 34 12.04 -56.68 -16.72
CA VAL A 34 12.11 -55.28 -17.14
C VAL A 34 12.32 -54.40 -15.90
N LYS A 35 13.26 -53.46 -15.94
CA LYS A 35 13.43 -52.47 -14.86
C LYS A 35 12.31 -51.44 -14.89
N GLN A 36 11.84 -50.99 -13.72
CA GLN A 36 10.74 -50.02 -13.62
C GLN A 36 10.98 -48.75 -14.45
N ASP A 37 12.21 -48.22 -14.49
CA ASP A 37 12.54 -47.03 -15.27
C ASP A 37 12.46 -47.23 -16.80
N TRP A 38 12.45 -48.47 -17.28
CA TRP A 38 12.31 -48.81 -18.72
C TRP A 38 10.96 -49.46 -19.05
N ALA A 39 10.02 -49.51 -18.10
CA ALA A 39 8.78 -50.27 -18.28
C ALA A 39 7.75 -49.61 -19.24
N LEU A 40 8.01 -48.36 -19.68
CA LEU A 40 7.28 -47.68 -20.75
C LEU A 40 7.98 -47.75 -22.12
N GLU A 41 9.13 -48.43 -22.24
CA GLU A 41 9.87 -48.51 -23.50
C GLU A 41 9.00 -49.12 -24.62
N GLY A 42 8.95 -48.47 -25.78
CA GLY A 42 8.13 -48.86 -26.94
C GLY A 42 6.62 -48.65 -26.78
N ILE A 43 6.14 -48.09 -25.66
CA ILE A 43 4.72 -47.80 -25.44
C ILE A 43 4.32 -46.50 -26.17
N HIS A 44 3.07 -46.43 -26.66
CA HIS A 44 2.42 -45.19 -27.05
C HIS A 44 1.42 -44.76 -25.98
N LEU A 45 1.47 -43.51 -25.53
CA LEU A 45 0.59 -42.94 -24.51
C LEU A 45 -0.30 -41.82 -25.07
N HIS A 46 -1.55 -41.76 -24.62
CA HIS A 46 -2.46 -40.68 -24.99
C HIS A 46 -2.65 -39.71 -23.82
N ILE A 47 -2.26 -38.45 -24.04
CA ILE A 47 -2.12 -37.42 -23.02
C ILE A 47 -3.23 -36.37 -23.17
N GLY A 48 -4.13 -36.26 -22.20
CA GLY A 48 -5.22 -35.29 -22.23
C GLY A 48 -4.77 -33.90 -21.76
N SER A 49 -4.88 -32.88 -22.60
CA SER A 49 -4.54 -31.50 -22.23
C SER A 49 -5.55 -30.48 -22.77
N GLY A 50 -5.15 -29.21 -22.84
CA GLY A 50 -5.91 -28.06 -23.32
C GLY A 50 -5.10 -26.78 -23.13
N ILE A 51 -5.39 -25.74 -23.91
CA ILE A 51 -4.65 -24.48 -23.88
C ILE A 51 -5.15 -23.66 -22.67
N TYR A 52 -4.46 -23.78 -21.53
CA TYR A 52 -4.70 -22.95 -20.34
C TYR A 52 -3.94 -21.62 -20.41
N ASP A 53 -2.66 -21.67 -20.80
CA ASP A 53 -1.72 -20.53 -20.77
C ASP A 53 -0.61 -20.78 -21.80
N THR A 54 -0.19 -19.73 -22.52
CA THR A 54 0.71 -19.84 -23.67
C THR A 54 2.14 -20.28 -23.33
N ARG A 55 2.56 -20.23 -22.06
CA ARG A 55 3.85 -20.76 -21.58
C ARG A 55 3.80 -22.26 -21.36
N PHE A 56 2.65 -22.78 -20.93
CA PHE A 56 2.46 -24.21 -20.70
C PHE A 56 2.18 -24.94 -22.02
N LEU A 57 1.24 -24.42 -22.81
CA LEU A 57 0.85 -25.02 -24.09
C LEU A 57 0.28 -23.96 -25.04
N ARG A 58 0.85 -23.85 -26.25
CA ARG A 58 0.31 -23.06 -27.36
C ARG A 58 0.55 -23.74 -28.69
N LEU A 59 -0.11 -23.26 -29.74
CA LEU A 59 0.28 -23.57 -31.12
C LEU A 59 1.42 -22.64 -31.56
N ASN A 60 2.24 -23.13 -32.49
CA ASN A 60 3.16 -22.32 -33.30
C ASN A 60 2.59 -22.10 -34.72
N GLU A 61 3.33 -21.36 -35.54
CA GLU A 61 2.96 -20.99 -36.92
C GLU A 61 2.70 -22.20 -37.85
N TRP A 62 3.21 -23.38 -37.49
CA TRP A 62 3.03 -24.63 -38.23
C TRP A 62 1.96 -25.55 -37.62
N ASN A 63 1.06 -25.01 -36.78
CA ASN A 63 0.03 -25.75 -36.05
C ASN A 63 0.55 -26.93 -35.20
N LYS A 64 1.81 -26.88 -34.75
CA LYS A 64 2.35 -27.82 -33.75
C LYS A 64 2.23 -27.23 -32.36
N TYR A 65 1.94 -28.08 -31.38
CA TYR A 65 2.00 -27.71 -29.97
C TYR A 65 3.44 -27.46 -29.52
N VAL A 66 3.63 -26.41 -28.72
CA VAL A 66 4.91 -26.04 -28.07
C VAL A 66 4.62 -25.41 -26.70
N GLY A 67 5.60 -25.43 -25.79
CA GLY A 67 5.49 -24.90 -24.43
C GLY A 67 6.02 -25.89 -23.39
N LEU A 68 5.98 -25.53 -22.11
CA LEU A 68 6.50 -26.35 -21.01
C LEU A 68 5.95 -27.78 -21.01
N GLU A 69 4.67 -27.99 -21.34
CA GLU A 69 4.09 -29.33 -21.40
C GLU A 69 4.71 -30.22 -22.48
N VAL A 70 5.12 -29.62 -23.60
CA VAL A 70 5.75 -30.34 -24.72
C VAL A 70 7.20 -30.61 -24.40
N ASP A 71 7.96 -29.58 -24.00
CA ASP A 71 9.38 -29.70 -23.64
C ASP A 71 9.61 -30.74 -22.52
N LEU A 72 8.76 -30.77 -21.49
CA LEU A 72 8.84 -31.77 -20.42
C LEU A 72 8.47 -33.17 -20.92
N MET A 73 7.44 -33.30 -21.76
CA MET A 73 6.99 -34.62 -22.25
C MET A 73 7.96 -35.22 -23.26
N ASP A 74 8.55 -34.42 -24.16
CA ASP A 74 9.60 -34.86 -25.08
C ASP A 74 10.84 -35.35 -24.33
N GLU A 75 11.27 -34.65 -23.26
CA GLU A 75 12.41 -35.06 -22.44
C GLU A 75 12.12 -36.34 -21.63
N LEU A 76 10.90 -36.48 -21.09
CA LEU A 76 10.45 -37.72 -20.43
C LEU A 76 10.36 -38.89 -21.43
N ALA A 77 9.82 -38.66 -22.62
CA ALA A 77 9.70 -39.65 -23.70
C ALA A 77 11.09 -40.13 -24.15
N ARG A 78 12.02 -39.19 -24.37
CA ARG A 78 13.42 -39.45 -24.74
C ARG A 78 14.16 -40.24 -23.66
N ARG A 79 13.90 -39.99 -22.37
CA ARG A 79 14.53 -40.69 -21.24
C ARG A 79 13.96 -42.09 -20.99
N ALA A 80 12.63 -42.25 -21.08
CA ALA A 80 11.91 -43.47 -20.72
C ALA A 80 11.52 -44.37 -21.92
N GLY A 81 11.87 -43.97 -23.14
CA GLY A 81 11.71 -44.78 -24.36
C GLY A 81 10.27 -44.90 -24.89
N PHE A 82 9.34 -44.04 -24.44
CA PHE A 82 7.95 -44.05 -24.93
C PHE A 82 7.71 -43.02 -26.04
N THR A 83 6.55 -43.12 -26.68
CA THR A 83 6.02 -42.11 -27.61
C THR A 83 4.65 -41.65 -27.14
N TYR A 84 4.18 -40.47 -27.57
CA TYR A 84 2.89 -39.96 -27.11
C TYR A 84 2.12 -39.16 -28.16
N THR A 85 0.83 -38.95 -27.91
CA THR A 85 -0.03 -37.98 -28.61
C THR A 85 -0.79 -37.11 -27.63
N ILE A 86 -0.92 -35.82 -27.94
CA ILE A 86 -1.73 -34.88 -27.14
C ILE A 86 -3.17 -34.87 -27.67
N VAL A 87 -4.11 -35.15 -26.77
CA VAL A 87 -5.56 -35.07 -27.00
C VAL A 87 -6.06 -33.80 -26.32
N ILE A 88 -6.41 -32.78 -27.11
CA ILE A 88 -6.95 -31.52 -26.59
C ILE A 88 -8.42 -31.67 -26.23
N HIS A 89 -8.78 -31.20 -25.04
CA HIS A 89 -10.16 -31.01 -24.60
C HIS A 89 -10.46 -29.53 -24.42
N ASP A 90 -11.73 -29.15 -24.58
CA ASP A 90 -12.24 -27.89 -24.02
C ASP A 90 -12.34 -28.02 -22.48
N TRP A 91 -11.83 -27.00 -21.79
CA TRP A 91 -11.89 -26.84 -20.34
C TRP A 91 -12.55 -25.51 -19.91
N THR A 92 -12.90 -24.60 -20.83
CA THR A 92 -13.43 -23.27 -20.45
C THR A 92 -14.85 -23.36 -19.93
N ASN A 93 -15.65 -24.29 -20.46
CA ASN A 93 -17.06 -24.48 -20.13
C ASN A 93 -17.29 -25.53 -19.01
N VAL A 94 -16.36 -25.65 -18.07
CA VAL A 94 -16.36 -26.70 -17.03
C VAL A 94 -16.96 -26.20 -15.71
N THR A 95 -18.12 -26.72 -15.32
CA THR A 95 -18.81 -26.39 -14.05
C THR A 95 -18.13 -26.95 -12.81
N SER A 96 -17.19 -27.90 -12.94
CA SER A 96 -16.38 -28.40 -11.83
C SER A 96 -15.14 -29.12 -12.35
N TYR A 97 -13.96 -28.52 -12.15
CA TYR A 97 -12.67 -29.10 -12.54
C TYR A 97 -12.45 -30.50 -11.93
N ARG A 98 -12.94 -30.76 -10.71
CA ARG A 98 -12.88 -32.09 -10.08
C ARG A 98 -13.69 -33.14 -10.85
N LYS A 99 -14.88 -32.80 -11.35
CA LYS A 99 -15.72 -33.73 -12.13
C LYS A 99 -15.15 -33.97 -13.52
N ALA A 100 -14.72 -32.90 -14.21
CA ALA A 100 -14.11 -32.99 -15.54
C ALA A 100 -12.82 -33.81 -15.51
N LEU A 101 -11.93 -33.56 -14.53
CA LEU A 101 -10.72 -34.36 -14.32
C LEU A 101 -11.06 -35.85 -14.20
N LYS A 102 -12.00 -36.21 -13.31
CA LYS A 102 -12.41 -37.62 -13.11
C LYS A 102 -12.87 -38.29 -14.40
N GLN A 103 -13.59 -37.57 -15.27
CA GLN A 103 -14.08 -38.09 -16.54
C GLN A 103 -12.96 -38.26 -17.58
N ARG A 104 -12.08 -37.25 -17.76
CA ARG A 104 -10.98 -37.34 -18.73
C ARG A 104 -9.93 -38.40 -18.34
N MET A 105 -9.67 -38.54 -17.04
CA MET A 105 -8.80 -39.59 -16.49
C MET A 105 -9.27 -41.04 -16.74
N GLN A 106 -10.52 -41.24 -17.15
CA GLN A 106 -11.02 -42.55 -17.59
C GLN A 106 -10.82 -42.80 -19.10
N LEU A 107 -10.41 -41.79 -19.86
CA LEU A 107 -10.32 -41.79 -21.33
C LEU A 107 -8.89 -41.63 -21.86
N GLN A 108 -7.95 -41.12 -21.06
CA GLN A 108 -6.54 -40.89 -21.38
C GLN A 108 -5.62 -41.52 -20.32
N ASP A 109 -4.34 -41.73 -20.65
CA ASP A 109 -3.34 -42.31 -19.75
C ASP A 109 -2.89 -41.34 -18.65
N MET A 110 -2.76 -40.06 -19.01
CA MET A 110 -2.43 -38.96 -18.11
C MET A 110 -3.15 -37.68 -18.54
N ILE A 111 -3.51 -36.82 -17.59
CA ILE A 111 -4.05 -35.48 -17.82
C ILE A 111 -3.02 -34.43 -17.38
N THR A 112 -2.67 -33.49 -18.27
CA THR A 112 -1.66 -32.46 -18.00
C THR A 112 -2.32 -31.09 -17.77
N PHE A 113 -2.94 -30.49 -18.80
CA PHE A 113 -3.67 -29.20 -18.76
C PHE A 113 -3.00 -28.14 -17.87
N ALA A 114 -1.83 -27.68 -18.30
CA ALA A 114 -0.82 -26.97 -17.52
C ALA A 114 -0.38 -27.72 -16.25
N TYR A 115 -1.18 -27.65 -15.18
CA TYR A 115 -0.89 -28.24 -13.87
C TYR A 115 -2.16 -28.47 -13.04
N TRP A 116 -2.08 -29.44 -12.12
CA TRP A 116 -3.12 -29.76 -11.15
C TRP A 116 -2.52 -29.83 -9.75
N PHE A 117 -2.95 -28.94 -8.86
CA PHE A 117 -2.63 -29.02 -7.43
C PHE A 117 -2.90 -30.42 -6.86
N ILE A 118 -1.94 -30.96 -6.14
CA ILE A 118 -2.00 -32.27 -5.47
C ILE A 118 -2.78 -32.08 -4.18
N THR A 119 -4.00 -32.64 -4.11
CA THR A 119 -4.88 -32.48 -2.93
C THR A 119 -5.44 -33.83 -2.46
N PRO A 120 -5.72 -33.99 -1.15
CA PRO A 120 -6.41 -35.19 -0.64
C PRO A 120 -7.73 -35.47 -1.36
N SER A 121 -8.47 -34.41 -1.73
CA SER A 121 -9.74 -34.49 -2.47
C SER A 121 -9.59 -35.05 -3.90
N ARG A 122 -8.42 -34.91 -4.53
CA ARG A 122 -8.08 -35.49 -5.84
C ARG A 122 -7.51 -36.91 -5.69
N MET A 123 -6.60 -37.14 -4.74
CA MET A 123 -6.03 -38.47 -4.46
C MET A 123 -7.11 -39.47 -4.03
N ALA A 124 -8.06 -39.07 -3.18
CA ALA A 124 -9.18 -39.90 -2.74
C ALA A 124 -10.18 -40.28 -3.86
N MET A 125 -10.13 -39.64 -5.04
CA MET A 125 -10.91 -40.05 -6.21
C MET A 125 -10.08 -40.78 -7.28
N GLY A 126 -8.85 -41.21 -6.95
CA GLY A 126 -7.97 -41.98 -7.83
C GLY A 126 -7.02 -41.16 -8.70
N ALA A 127 -6.94 -39.84 -8.50
CA ALA A 127 -6.06 -38.95 -9.26
C ALA A 127 -4.75 -38.68 -8.52
N TYR A 128 -3.63 -39.20 -9.04
CA TYR A 128 -2.31 -39.13 -8.42
C TYR A 128 -1.31 -38.49 -9.39
N SER A 129 -0.42 -37.65 -8.87
CA SER A 129 0.68 -37.13 -9.68
C SER A 129 1.88 -38.09 -9.69
N PRO A 130 2.63 -38.19 -10.81
CA PRO A 130 3.96 -38.78 -10.79
C PRO A 130 4.96 -37.94 -9.98
N TYR A 131 4.85 -36.60 -10.05
CA TYR A 131 5.77 -35.67 -9.38
C TYR A 131 5.15 -34.29 -9.20
N GLY A 132 5.45 -33.63 -8.08
CA GLY A 132 5.07 -32.23 -7.84
C GLY A 132 6.11 -31.28 -8.44
N PHE A 133 6.11 -31.10 -9.76
CA PHE A 133 7.14 -30.29 -10.45
C PHE A 133 6.96 -28.77 -10.31
N LEU A 134 5.86 -28.30 -9.71
CA LEU A 134 5.53 -26.87 -9.61
C LEU A 134 5.08 -26.52 -8.17
N ASP A 135 5.92 -25.81 -7.44
CA ASP A 135 5.60 -25.29 -6.10
C ASP A 135 4.77 -24.01 -6.19
N SER A 136 3.44 -24.15 -6.04
CA SER A 136 2.49 -23.05 -6.04
C SER A 136 2.29 -22.51 -4.61
N MET A 137 2.63 -21.25 -4.40
CA MET A 137 2.27 -20.52 -3.19
C MET A 137 0.97 -19.73 -3.39
N LEU A 138 0.05 -19.84 -2.44
CA LEU A 138 -1.20 -19.09 -2.38
C LEU A 138 -1.01 -17.81 -1.56
N PHE A 139 -1.30 -16.66 -2.15
CA PHE A 139 -1.18 -15.35 -1.52
C PHE A 139 -2.54 -14.69 -1.36
N ALA A 140 -2.68 -13.87 -0.33
CA ALA A 140 -3.64 -12.76 -0.37
C ALA A 140 -2.99 -11.58 -1.11
N THR A 141 -3.76 -10.94 -1.97
CA THR A 141 -3.38 -9.76 -2.74
C THR A 141 -4.48 -8.71 -2.64
N ILE A 142 -4.15 -7.46 -2.93
CA ILE A 142 -5.09 -6.34 -2.91
C ILE A 142 -4.71 -5.32 -3.98
N VAL A 143 -5.71 -4.74 -4.64
CA VAL A 143 -5.57 -3.49 -5.40
C VAL A 143 -5.91 -2.34 -4.44
N PRO A 144 -4.95 -1.48 -4.07
CA PRO A 144 -5.22 -0.29 -3.24
C PRO A 144 -6.25 0.62 -3.93
N PRO A 145 -7.15 1.29 -3.18
CA PRO A 145 -8.10 2.23 -3.77
C PRO A 145 -7.36 3.41 -4.43
N GLU A 146 -7.92 3.90 -5.54
CA GLU A 146 -7.41 5.06 -6.25
C GLU A 146 -7.52 6.31 -5.35
N ARG A 147 -6.39 7.02 -5.14
CA ARG A 147 -6.29 8.19 -4.24
C ARG A 147 -7.15 9.36 -4.73
N SER A 148 -8.46 9.28 -4.50
CA SER A 148 -9.43 10.17 -5.12
C SER A 148 -9.65 11.48 -4.37
N ARG A 149 -9.38 11.54 -3.05
CA ARG A 149 -9.47 12.76 -2.22
C ARG A 149 -8.53 12.69 -1.02
N LEU A 150 -7.90 13.83 -0.69
CA LEU A 150 -7.27 14.06 0.61
C LEU A 150 -8.32 14.02 1.73
N SER A 151 -8.05 13.22 2.77
CA SER A 151 -8.82 13.22 4.00
C SER A 151 -8.37 14.33 4.96
N PHE A 152 -9.26 14.74 5.87
CA PHE A 152 -8.89 15.66 6.95
C PHE A 152 -7.78 15.08 7.86
N ASP A 153 -7.72 13.75 8.03
CA ASP A 153 -6.70 13.05 8.83
C ASP A 153 -5.33 12.94 8.12
N GLU A 154 -5.26 13.28 6.83
CA GLU A 154 -4.03 13.48 6.08
C GLU A 154 -3.59 14.94 6.14
N ILE A 155 -4.52 15.88 5.93
CA ILE A 155 -4.26 17.33 6.04
C ILE A 155 -3.76 17.69 7.45
N PHE A 156 -4.37 17.15 8.51
CA PHE A 156 -3.96 17.34 9.91
C PHE A 156 -3.03 16.25 10.44
N SER A 157 -2.40 15.46 9.55
CA SER A 157 -1.51 14.35 9.95
C SER A 157 -0.35 14.78 10.85
N PHE A 158 0.10 16.04 10.77
CA PHE A 158 1.13 16.59 11.66
C PHE A 158 0.71 16.65 13.15
N LEU A 159 -0.57 16.49 13.48
CA LEU A 159 -1.05 16.42 14.87
C LEU A 159 -1.07 14.98 15.43
N THR A 160 -1.00 13.94 14.59
CA THR A 160 -1.08 12.53 15.04
C THR A 160 0.08 12.01 15.89
N PRO A 161 1.32 12.57 15.88
CA PRO A 161 2.43 12.05 16.69
C PRO A 161 2.20 12.04 18.21
N PHE A 162 1.21 12.81 18.71
CA PHE A 162 0.80 12.86 20.11
C PHE A 162 -0.73 12.78 20.26
N SER A 163 -1.19 12.19 21.37
CA SER A 163 -2.62 12.18 21.70
C SER A 163 -3.10 13.57 22.13
N PRO A 164 -4.41 13.89 22.02
CA PRO A 164 -4.95 15.17 22.47
C PRO A 164 -4.61 15.50 23.93
N ALA A 165 -4.55 14.50 24.81
CA ALA A 165 -4.17 14.69 26.21
C ALA A 165 -2.72 15.21 26.37
N VAL A 166 -1.78 14.71 25.56
CA VAL A 166 -0.37 15.18 25.55
C VAL A 166 -0.29 16.60 24.98
N TRP A 167 -1.02 16.90 23.90
CA TRP A 167 -1.09 18.27 23.35
C TRP A 167 -1.63 19.28 24.38
N PHE A 168 -2.74 18.96 25.06
CA PHE A 168 -3.28 19.85 26.10
C PHE A 168 -2.37 19.96 27.33
N SER A 169 -1.68 18.88 27.72
CA SER A 169 -0.70 18.92 28.83
C SER A 169 0.50 19.81 28.49
N PHE A 170 1.02 19.74 27.26
CA PHE A 170 2.12 20.58 26.81
C PHE A 170 1.70 22.05 26.70
N LEU A 171 0.50 22.34 26.18
CA LEU A 171 -0.07 23.69 26.17
C LEU A 171 -0.24 24.26 27.59
N ALA A 172 -0.77 23.46 28.52
CA ALA A 172 -0.91 23.86 29.92
C ALA A 172 0.45 24.12 30.59
N LEU A 173 1.47 23.30 30.31
CA LEU A 173 2.83 23.48 30.82
C LEU A 173 3.51 24.74 30.25
N MET A 174 3.32 25.05 28.96
CA MET A 174 3.79 26.28 28.32
C MET A 174 3.17 27.53 28.97
N LEU A 175 1.86 27.50 29.23
CA LEU A 175 1.14 28.59 29.93
C LEU A 175 1.62 28.73 31.38
N ALA A 176 1.70 27.62 32.12
CA ALA A 176 2.18 27.60 33.51
C ALA A 176 3.62 28.11 33.63
N THR A 177 4.50 27.73 32.69
CA THR A 177 5.89 28.19 32.66
C THR A 177 5.98 29.70 32.41
N GLY A 178 5.20 30.25 31.47
CA GLY A 178 5.15 31.70 31.23
C GLY A 178 4.64 32.50 32.44
N LEU A 179 3.60 31.98 33.12
CA LEU A 179 3.07 32.59 34.34
C LEU A 179 4.06 32.50 35.53
N MET A 180 4.74 31.37 35.68
CA MET A 180 5.73 31.17 36.76
C MET A 180 7.01 31.96 36.51
N TYR A 181 7.48 32.06 35.26
CA TYR A 181 8.58 32.94 34.88
C TYR A 181 8.26 34.41 35.21
N ARG A 182 7.06 34.88 34.81
CA ARG A 182 6.56 36.21 35.18
C ARG A 182 6.60 36.40 36.70
N PHE A 183 6.10 35.45 37.49
CA PHE A 183 6.08 35.57 38.95
C PHE A 183 7.50 35.67 39.56
N LEU A 184 8.48 34.93 39.04
CA LEU A 184 9.85 34.89 39.57
C LEU A 184 10.68 36.12 39.18
N GLU A 185 10.48 36.68 37.98
CA GLU A 185 11.32 37.75 37.43
C GLU A 185 10.67 39.15 37.51
N ALA A 186 9.36 39.25 37.77
CA ALA A 186 8.58 40.50 37.74
C ALA A 186 9.08 41.65 38.61
N SER A 187 9.87 41.40 39.65
CA SER A 187 10.36 42.42 40.59
C SER A 187 11.79 42.89 40.33
N ILE A 188 12.51 42.25 39.39
CA ILE A 188 13.97 42.40 39.21
C ILE A 188 14.35 42.58 37.72
N ASN A 189 13.50 42.11 36.80
CA ASN A 189 13.84 42.04 35.39
C ASN A 189 13.12 43.09 34.55
N ASP A 190 13.58 44.34 34.66
CA ASP A 190 13.00 45.49 33.96
C ASP A 190 13.15 45.42 32.41
N GLU A 191 13.97 44.50 31.89
CA GLU A 191 14.13 44.26 30.43
C GLU A 191 12.98 43.40 29.88
N ASP A 192 12.65 42.30 30.55
CA ASP A 192 11.46 41.50 30.21
C ASP A 192 10.17 42.19 30.69
N TYR A 193 10.24 43.00 31.75
CA TYR A 193 9.08 43.52 32.48
C TYR A 193 9.25 44.97 32.99
N PRO A 194 9.23 46.00 32.11
CA PRO A 194 9.51 47.39 32.49
C PRO A 194 8.50 48.06 33.46
N ASP A 195 7.28 47.51 33.62
CA ASP A 195 6.31 47.96 34.65
C ASP A 195 6.55 47.29 36.02
N GLY A 196 7.53 46.39 36.13
CA GLY A 196 7.82 45.59 37.32
C GLY A 196 6.62 44.73 37.74
N GLN A 197 6.31 44.72 39.05
CA GLN A 197 5.12 44.02 39.59
C GLN A 197 3.79 44.76 39.37
N LYS A 198 3.81 46.02 38.88
CA LYS A 198 2.57 46.79 38.67
C LYS A 198 1.78 46.14 37.51
N GLY A 199 0.60 45.61 37.83
CA GLY A 199 -0.22 44.88 36.86
C GLY A 199 0.20 43.42 36.63
N ILE A 200 0.51 42.66 37.69
CA ILE A 200 0.64 41.18 37.63
C ILE A 200 -0.54 40.50 36.92
N PHE A 201 -1.78 41.00 37.11
CA PHE A 201 -2.99 40.49 36.47
C PHE A 201 -3.33 41.17 35.11
N ASN A 202 -2.43 41.99 34.56
CA ASN A 202 -2.68 42.65 33.27
C ASN A 202 -2.54 41.64 32.12
N VAL A 203 -3.64 41.42 31.39
CA VAL A 203 -3.72 40.50 30.24
C VAL A 203 -2.60 40.74 29.23
N ARG A 204 -2.19 41.98 28.98
CA ARG A 204 -1.07 42.32 28.07
C ARG A 204 0.24 41.65 28.47
N TYR A 205 0.60 41.69 29.75
CA TYR A 205 1.85 41.10 30.25
C TYR A 205 1.77 39.59 30.45
N ILE A 206 0.57 39.05 30.66
CA ILE A 206 0.32 37.61 30.61
C ILE A 206 0.53 37.10 29.18
N MET A 207 -0.04 37.76 28.17
CA MET A 207 0.12 37.36 26.76
C MET A 207 1.57 37.49 26.28
N ASP A 208 2.30 38.53 26.68
CA ASP A 208 3.72 38.67 26.35
C ASP A 208 4.59 37.57 27.00
N SER A 209 4.32 37.23 28.27
CA SER A 209 5.01 36.13 28.96
C SER A 209 4.70 34.76 28.32
N VAL A 210 3.49 34.57 27.80
CA VAL A 210 3.10 33.38 27.02
C VAL A 210 3.77 33.37 25.64
N PHE A 211 3.93 34.53 24.99
CA PHE A 211 4.64 34.65 23.71
C PHE A 211 6.14 34.39 23.85
N LYS A 212 6.79 34.85 24.93
CA LYS A 212 8.16 34.45 25.28
C LYS A 212 8.25 32.94 25.56
N SER A 213 7.28 32.37 26.28
CA SER A 213 7.21 30.93 26.56
C SER A 213 7.10 30.07 25.29
N SER A 214 6.24 30.46 24.35
CA SER A 214 6.02 29.73 23.09
C SER A 214 7.14 29.94 22.08
N GLY A 215 7.68 31.15 21.96
CA GLY A 215 8.82 31.44 21.09
C GLY A 215 10.10 30.72 21.51
N HIS A 216 10.25 30.41 22.81
CA HIS A 216 11.37 29.62 23.32
C HIS A 216 11.36 28.15 22.83
N ILE A 217 10.21 27.64 22.38
CA ILE A 217 10.08 26.30 21.79
C ILE A 217 10.81 26.21 20.44
N THR A 218 10.88 27.33 19.70
CA THR A 218 11.48 27.41 18.36
C THR A 218 12.77 28.24 18.30
N GLY A 219 13.15 28.90 19.39
CA GLY A 219 14.27 29.84 19.46
C GLY A 219 14.01 31.21 18.82
N ALA A 220 12.77 31.49 18.38
CA ALA A 220 12.40 32.76 17.73
C ALA A 220 12.16 33.92 18.71
N SER A 221 11.94 33.60 19.99
CA SER A 221 11.89 34.53 21.13
C SER A 221 12.30 33.75 22.38
N GLY A 222 12.46 34.41 23.52
CA GLY A 222 12.87 33.72 24.73
C GLY A 222 12.77 34.54 26.00
N PHE A 223 13.21 33.91 27.08
CA PHE A 223 13.30 34.45 28.43
C PHE A 223 14.74 34.89 28.72
N SER A 224 14.94 36.04 29.37
CA SER A 224 16.25 36.55 29.77
C SER A 224 16.39 36.62 31.30
N PRO A 225 16.38 35.48 32.03
CA PRO A 225 16.30 35.50 33.50
C PRO A 225 17.53 36.13 34.12
N LYS A 226 17.30 37.08 35.04
CA LYS A 226 18.34 37.68 35.87
C LYS A 226 18.52 36.89 37.17
N THR A 227 17.43 36.37 37.75
CA THR A 227 17.45 35.65 39.03
C THR A 227 17.93 34.19 38.90
N TRP A 228 18.38 33.60 40.01
CA TRP A 228 18.69 32.16 40.06
C TRP A 228 17.45 31.26 39.89
N PRO A 229 16.30 31.51 40.54
CA PRO A 229 15.06 30.76 40.28
C PRO A 229 14.62 30.81 38.82
N GLY A 230 14.68 31.97 38.16
CA GLY A 230 14.37 32.11 36.74
C GLY A 230 15.31 31.31 35.83
N LYS A 231 16.62 31.27 36.15
CA LYS A 231 17.61 30.45 35.44
C LYS A 231 17.36 28.94 35.61
N ILE A 232 16.98 28.50 36.80
CA ILE A 232 16.64 27.09 37.08
C ILE A 232 15.36 26.69 36.31
N LEU A 233 14.34 27.56 36.29
CA LEU A 233 13.13 27.36 35.50
C LEU A 233 13.42 27.32 33.99
N LEU A 234 14.25 28.23 33.49
CA LEU A 234 14.63 28.21 32.07
C LEU A 234 15.36 26.91 31.71
N MET A 235 16.27 26.44 32.56
CA MET A 235 16.99 25.18 32.35
C MET A 235 16.05 23.96 32.30
N SER A 236 15.05 23.89 33.19
CA SER A 236 14.08 22.78 33.17
C SER A 236 13.08 22.87 32.01
N TRP A 237 12.68 24.09 31.61
CA TRP A 237 11.86 24.31 30.43
C TRP A 237 12.59 23.93 29.13
N THR A 238 13.87 24.31 28.98
CA THR A 238 14.73 23.90 27.87
C THR A 238 14.81 22.38 27.77
N TRP A 239 15.06 21.69 28.89
CA TRP A 239 15.10 20.22 28.93
C TRP A 239 13.78 19.59 28.50
N CYS A 240 12.64 20.13 28.96
CA CYS A 240 11.32 19.66 28.55
C CYS A 240 11.08 19.86 27.06
N ILE A 241 11.37 21.04 26.51
CA ILE A 241 11.26 21.35 25.06
C ILE A 241 12.08 20.35 24.24
N VAL A 242 13.35 20.14 24.59
CA VAL A 242 14.26 19.26 23.84
C VAL A 242 13.75 17.82 23.80
N LEU A 243 13.26 17.28 24.93
CA LEU A 243 12.68 15.95 24.97
C LEU A 243 11.36 15.86 24.18
N THR A 244 10.47 16.85 24.30
CA THR A 244 9.18 16.86 23.60
C THR A 244 9.36 16.98 22.08
N LEU A 245 10.25 17.85 21.59
CA LEU A 245 10.55 17.96 20.16
C LEU A 245 11.20 16.67 19.63
N SER A 246 12.14 16.08 20.38
CA SER A 246 12.77 14.81 19.99
C SER A 246 11.75 13.67 19.87
N ALA A 247 10.85 13.55 20.85
CA ALA A 247 9.78 12.55 20.84
C ALA A 247 8.77 12.80 19.69
N TYR A 248 8.40 14.07 19.43
CA TYR A 248 7.53 14.43 18.32
C TYR A 248 8.16 14.01 16.97
N THR A 249 9.43 14.36 16.74
CA THR A 249 10.13 14.03 15.49
C THR A 249 10.31 12.53 15.30
N ALA A 250 10.66 11.78 16.36
CA ALA A 250 10.79 10.32 16.30
C ALA A 250 9.43 9.64 16.01
N ASN A 251 8.36 10.06 16.68
CA ASN A 251 7.02 9.54 16.44
C ASN A 251 6.55 9.87 15.02
N LEU A 252 6.73 11.11 14.55
CA LEU A 252 6.35 11.53 13.19
C LEU A 252 7.07 10.71 12.12
N ALA A 253 8.38 10.46 12.27
CA ALA A 253 9.13 9.61 11.36
C ALA A 253 8.57 8.18 11.32
N SER A 254 8.25 7.60 12.48
CA SER A 254 7.61 6.27 12.58
C SER A 254 6.23 6.24 11.90
N PHE A 255 5.39 7.24 12.13
CA PHE A 255 4.06 7.34 11.51
C PHE A 255 4.12 7.48 9.99
N LEU A 256 5.12 8.17 9.43
CA LEU A 256 5.31 8.29 7.98
C LEU A 256 5.68 6.96 7.32
N VAL A 257 6.54 6.15 7.97
CA VAL A 257 6.85 4.78 7.52
C VAL A 257 5.59 3.90 7.56
N VAL A 258 4.85 3.94 8.68
CA VAL A 258 3.64 3.13 8.89
C VAL A 258 2.50 3.51 7.92
N LYS A 259 2.31 4.80 7.60
CA LYS A 259 1.33 5.22 6.57
C LYS A 259 1.67 4.72 5.16
N ALA A 260 2.96 4.63 4.80
CA ALA A 260 3.37 4.15 3.48
C ALA A 260 3.03 2.66 3.27
N ASP A 261 3.10 1.85 4.33
CA ASP A 261 2.75 0.43 4.33
C ASP A 261 1.23 0.21 4.35
N HIS A 262 0.52 0.91 5.24
CA HIS A 262 -0.94 0.80 5.42
C HIS A 262 -1.80 1.44 4.31
N ALA A 263 -1.22 1.94 3.21
CA ALA A 263 -1.96 2.43 2.05
C ALA A 263 -2.90 1.38 1.39
N ALA A 264 -2.82 0.12 1.81
CA ALA A 264 -3.73 -0.96 1.43
C ALA A 264 -4.97 -1.12 2.36
N GLY A 265 -5.05 -0.41 3.49
CA GLY A 265 -6.16 -0.54 4.47
C GLY A 265 -6.17 -1.82 5.31
N PHE A 266 -5.60 -2.93 4.82
CA PHE A 266 -5.32 -4.14 5.59
C PHE A 266 -4.06 -4.86 5.10
N THR A 267 -3.34 -5.51 6.03
CA THR A 267 -2.02 -6.12 5.78
C THR A 267 -2.03 -7.66 5.75
N SER A 268 -3.19 -8.30 5.91
CA SER A 268 -3.33 -9.77 5.87
C SER A 268 -4.78 -10.19 5.60
N LEU A 269 -4.98 -11.43 5.15
CA LEU A 269 -6.32 -12.01 4.96
C LEU A 269 -7.14 -12.03 6.26
N ASN A 270 -6.51 -12.34 7.40
CA ASN A 270 -7.16 -12.31 8.71
C ASN A 270 -7.66 -10.90 9.06
N SER A 271 -6.89 -9.86 8.73
CA SER A 271 -7.31 -8.47 8.92
C SER A 271 -8.48 -8.10 7.99
N ALA A 272 -8.45 -8.50 6.73
CA ALA A 272 -9.56 -8.31 5.78
C ALA A 272 -10.87 -8.95 6.28
N VAL A 273 -10.79 -10.22 6.70
CA VAL A 273 -11.92 -10.98 7.25
C VAL A 273 -12.46 -10.33 8.53
N ALA A 274 -11.60 -9.94 9.47
CA ALA A 274 -11.99 -9.28 10.71
C ALA A 274 -12.61 -7.89 10.50
N GLN A 275 -12.22 -7.17 9.44
CA GLN A 275 -12.83 -5.90 9.02
C GLN A 275 -14.12 -6.09 8.18
N GLY A 276 -14.50 -7.31 7.80
CA GLY A 276 -15.62 -7.58 6.88
C GLY A 276 -15.37 -7.16 5.42
N LYS A 277 -14.13 -6.84 5.04
CA LYS A 277 -13.74 -6.50 3.66
C LYS A 277 -13.91 -7.74 2.78
N SER A 278 -14.56 -7.61 1.62
CA SER A 278 -14.92 -8.76 0.77
C SER A 278 -13.70 -9.52 0.24
N VAL A 279 -13.77 -10.86 0.29
CA VAL A 279 -12.73 -11.75 -0.24
C VAL A 279 -13.17 -12.35 -1.57
N SER A 280 -12.32 -12.26 -2.59
CA SER A 280 -12.51 -12.89 -3.90
C SER A 280 -11.73 -14.20 -4.01
N VAL A 281 -12.45 -15.29 -4.31
CA VAL A 281 -11.90 -16.66 -4.41
C VAL A 281 -12.40 -17.33 -5.69
N GLN A 282 -11.56 -18.13 -6.35
CA GLN A 282 -11.94 -18.83 -7.58
C GLN A 282 -12.77 -20.09 -7.26
N GLN A 283 -14.05 -20.08 -7.63
CA GLN A 283 -14.98 -21.20 -7.42
C GLN A 283 -14.57 -22.48 -8.18
N GLY A 284 -14.93 -23.64 -7.64
CA GLY A 284 -14.63 -24.96 -8.22
C GLY A 284 -13.17 -25.40 -8.09
N THR A 285 -12.35 -24.67 -7.33
CA THR A 285 -10.91 -24.92 -7.13
C THR A 285 -10.59 -25.38 -5.70
N PRO A 286 -9.37 -25.88 -5.43
CA PRO A 286 -8.90 -26.11 -4.07
C PRO A 286 -8.84 -24.86 -3.19
N LEU A 287 -8.73 -23.65 -3.77
CA LEU A 287 -8.64 -22.39 -3.02
C LEU A 287 -9.96 -22.10 -2.29
N GLU A 288 -11.10 -22.30 -2.98
CA GLU A 288 -12.44 -22.25 -2.39
C GLU A 288 -12.58 -23.29 -1.26
N THR A 289 -12.15 -24.53 -1.50
CA THR A 289 -12.23 -25.60 -0.50
C THR A 289 -11.40 -25.29 0.75
N TRP A 290 -10.21 -24.69 0.58
CA TRP A 290 -9.36 -24.26 1.70
C TRP A 290 -9.97 -23.06 2.42
N PHE A 291 -10.51 -22.07 1.70
CA PHE A 291 -11.07 -20.85 2.30
C PHE A 291 -12.29 -21.19 3.17
N THR A 292 -13.26 -21.94 2.65
CA THR A 292 -14.45 -22.35 3.41
C THR A 292 -14.11 -23.23 4.61
N ALA A 293 -13.00 -23.96 4.59
CA ALA A 293 -12.54 -24.76 5.72
C ALA A 293 -11.88 -23.92 6.84
N ASN A 294 -11.29 -22.76 6.51
CA ASN A 294 -10.64 -21.87 7.50
C ASN A 294 -11.56 -20.73 7.98
N TYR A 295 -12.52 -20.31 7.15
CA TYR A 295 -13.46 -19.22 7.44
C TYR A 295 -14.92 -19.64 7.18
N PRO A 296 -15.45 -20.66 7.89
CA PRO A 296 -16.75 -21.27 7.59
C PRO A 296 -17.94 -20.31 7.74
N ASP A 297 -17.89 -19.40 8.73
CA ASP A 297 -18.97 -18.45 9.04
C ASP A 297 -18.89 -17.15 8.20
N TYR A 298 -17.91 -17.02 7.30
CA TYR A 298 -17.66 -15.78 6.57
C TYR A 298 -18.49 -15.67 5.28
N SER A 299 -19.47 -14.77 5.30
CA SER A 299 -20.49 -14.60 4.26
C SER A 299 -20.08 -13.71 3.07
N HIS A 300 -19.08 -12.85 3.20
CA HIS A 300 -18.73 -11.83 2.20
C HIS A 300 -17.76 -12.34 1.10
N THR A 301 -17.96 -13.59 0.66
CA THR A 301 -17.20 -14.18 -0.45
C THR A 301 -17.78 -13.81 -1.82
N GLN A 302 -16.93 -13.61 -2.83
CA GLN A 302 -17.35 -13.37 -4.22
C GLN A 302 -16.48 -14.13 -5.21
N SER A 303 -17.06 -14.54 -6.34
CA SER A 303 -16.30 -15.16 -7.42
C SER A 303 -15.43 -14.13 -8.15
N MET A 304 -14.26 -14.56 -8.64
CA MET A 304 -13.59 -13.88 -9.75
C MET A 304 -14.48 -13.91 -11.02
N PRO A 305 -14.34 -12.96 -11.97
CA PRO A 305 -13.32 -11.92 -12.06
C PRO A 305 -13.91 -10.50 -11.88
N LEU A 306 -14.30 -10.15 -10.65
CA LEU A 306 -14.85 -8.83 -10.33
C LEU A 306 -13.85 -7.97 -9.54
N LEU A 307 -13.07 -7.20 -10.30
CA LEU A 307 -12.39 -5.98 -9.84
C LEU A 307 -13.47 -4.95 -9.45
N PRO A 308 -13.65 -4.70 -8.14
CA PRO A 308 -13.43 -3.34 -7.66
C PRO A 308 -12.51 -3.30 -6.43
N GLU A 309 -12.22 -2.07 -5.99
CA GLU A 309 -11.26 -1.69 -4.96
C GLU A 309 -11.58 -2.25 -3.55
N GLU A 310 -10.59 -2.18 -2.66
CA GLU A 310 -10.64 -2.64 -1.25
C GLU A 310 -10.94 -4.14 -1.02
N ARG A 311 -10.64 -5.01 -2.00
CA ARG A 311 -10.89 -6.46 -1.91
C ARG A 311 -9.62 -7.28 -1.73
N ALA A 312 -9.70 -8.29 -0.87
CA ALA A 312 -8.66 -9.31 -0.77
C ALA A 312 -8.88 -10.36 -1.87
N MET A 313 -7.95 -10.46 -2.82
CA MET A 313 -7.97 -11.47 -3.88
C MET A 313 -7.01 -12.62 -3.51
N MET A 314 -7.52 -13.85 -3.52
CA MET A 314 -6.69 -15.04 -3.28
C MET A 314 -6.17 -15.59 -4.60
N LEU A 315 -4.86 -15.44 -4.85
CA LEU A 315 -4.20 -15.77 -6.10
C LEU A 315 -3.01 -16.70 -5.85
N THR A 316 -2.77 -17.66 -6.75
CA THR A 316 -1.51 -18.41 -6.75
C THR A 316 -0.37 -17.59 -7.35
N ARG A 317 0.87 -18.00 -7.11
CA ARG A 317 2.05 -17.45 -7.79
C ARG A 317 1.89 -17.47 -9.31
N GLU A 318 1.32 -18.55 -9.84
CA GLU A 318 1.06 -18.78 -11.26
C GLU A 318 -0.03 -17.84 -11.78
N ASP A 319 -1.07 -17.58 -10.99
CA ASP A 319 -2.08 -16.56 -11.29
C ASP A 319 -1.46 -15.16 -11.35
N ILE A 320 -0.65 -14.77 -10.36
CA ILE A 320 0.05 -13.48 -10.38
C ILE A 320 0.93 -13.37 -11.64
N LEU A 321 1.70 -14.43 -11.95
CA LEU A 321 2.54 -14.50 -13.16
C LEU A 321 1.73 -14.55 -14.47
N LYS A 322 0.45 -14.91 -14.45
CA LYS A 322 -0.44 -15.03 -15.63
C LYS A 322 -1.29 -13.80 -15.86
N GLN A 323 -1.77 -13.19 -14.79
CA GLN A 323 -2.83 -12.20 -14.81
C GLN A 323 -2.30 -10.76 -14.80
N LEU A 324 -0.97 -10.57 -14.79
CA LEU A 324 -0.29 -9.28 -14.97
C LEU A 324 -0.95 -8.34 -16.02
N PRO A 325 -1.31 -8.78 -17.24
CA PRO A 325 -1.94 -7.88 -18.22
C PRO A 325 -3.44 -7.61 -17.98
N ASN A 326 -4.17 -8.53 -17.34
CA ASN A 326 -5.64 -8.55 -17.32
C ASN A 326 -6.25 -8.18 -15.96
N VAL A 327 -5.50 -8.34 -14.87
CA VAL A 327 -5.98 -8.15 -13.48
C VAL A 327 -5.05 -7.21 -12.69
N ASN A 328 -3.80 -7.03 -13.12
CA ASN A 328 -2.91 -5.98 -12.61
C ASN A 328 -2.43 -5.00 -13.73
N PRO A 329 -3.31 -4.49 -14.61
CA PRO A 329 -2.91 -3.67 -15.77
C PRO A 329 -2.25 -2.33 -15.41
N ARG A 330 -2.34 -1.91 -14.14
CA ARG A 330 -1.76 -0.68 -13.59
C ARG A 330 -0.47 -0.92 -12.77
N CYS A 331 -0.08 -2.18 -12.56
CA CYS A 331 1.02 -2.57 -11.66
C CYS A 331 0.83 -2.10 -10.19
N ASP A 332 -0.40 -1.87 -9.74
CA ASP A 332 -0.77 -1.35 -8.41
C ASP A 332 -1.07 -2.44 -7.38
N MET A 333 -1.36 -3.67 -7.80
CA MET A 333 -1.64 -4.80 -6.91
C MET A 333 -0.44 -5.12 -5.99
N LYS A 334 -0.71 -5.23 -4.68
CA LYS A 334 0.25 -5.64 -3.65
C LYS A 334 -0.09 -7.04 -3.10
N ILE A 335 0.94 -7.81 -2.74
CA ILE A 335 0.81 -9.00 -1.87
C ILE A 335 0.68 -8.51 -0.42
N ILE A 336 -0.15 -9.17 0.39
CA ILE A 336 -0.39 -8.80 1.79
C ILE A 336 -0.24 -9.99 2.74
N GLY A 337 0.76 -9.89 3.62
CA GLY A 337 1.12 -10.94 4.58
C GLY A 337 1.89 -12.10 3.93
N GLU A 338 2.08 -13.15 4.72
CA GLU A 338 2.81 -14.37 4.34
C GLU A 338 2.00 -15.29 3.40
N PRO A 339 2.66 -16.23 2.70
CA PRO A 339 1.98 -17.29 1.95
C PRO A 339 0.98 -18.05 2.83
N LEU A 340 -0.28 -18.08 2.40
CA LEU A 340 -1.40 -18.70 3.11
C LEU A 340 -1.34 -20.24 3.08
N LEU A 341 -0.81 -20.78 1.97
CA LEU A 341 -0.65 -22.20 1.72
C LEU A 341 0.49 -22.39 0.70
N ASN A 342 1.40 -23.33 0.97
CA ASN A 342 2.25 -23.90 -0.08
C ASN A 342 1.61 -25.22 -0.55
N ILE A 343 1.43 -25.38 -1.86
CA ILE A 343 0.82 -26.57 -2.45
C ILE A 343 1.51 -26.93 -3.77
N GLN A 344 1.99 -28.16 -3.85
CA GLN A 344 2.61 -28.67 -5.07
C GLN A 344 1.55 -28.97 -6.14
N ALA A 345 1.89 -28.72 -7.40
CA ALA A 345 1.12 -29.10 -8.55
C ALA A 345 1.93 -30.00 -9.49
N GLY A 346 1.22 -30.82 -10.26
CA GLY A 346 1.79 -31.67 -11.28
C GLY A 346 0.71 -32.17 -12.22
N TRP A 347 1.02 -33.19 -13.03
CA TRP A 347 0.03 -33.85 -13.89
C TRP A 347 -0.70 -34.97 -13.15
N MET A 348 -1.76 -35.53 -13.72
CA MET A 348 -2.65 -36.47 -13.04
C MET A 348 -2.80 -37.78 -13.81
N VAL A 349 -2.33 -38.88 -13.21
CA VAL A 349 -2.44 -40.26 -13.69
C VAL A 349 -3.48 -41.01 -12.85
N THR A 350 -4.26 -41.87 -13.51
CA THR A 350 -5.25 -42.71 -12.84
C THR A 350 -4.56 -43.85 -12.10
N ASN A 351 -4.84 -44.00 -10.81
CA ASN A 351 -4.41 -45.11 -9.97
C ASN A 351 -5.20 -46.40 -10.29
N ASP A 352 -5.17 -46.79 -11.56
CA ASP A 352 -5.72 -48.03 -12.09
C ASP A 352 -4.69 -49.14 -11.91
N VAL A 353 -5.06 -50.12 -11.08
CA VAL A 353 -4.27 -51.32 -10.73
C VAL A 353 -4.82 -52.60 -11.35
N LYS A 354 -5.89 -52.52 -12.16
CA LYS A 354 -6.75 -53.68 -12.49
C LYS A 354 -7.18 -53.76 -13.96
N ASP A 355 -7.67 -52.67 -14.54
CA ASP A 355 -8.28 -52.70 -15.88
C ASP A 355 -7.21 -52.53 -16.97
N ASN A 356 -6.52 -51.39 -16.97
CA ASN A 356 -5.43 -51.07 -17.91
C ASN A 356 -4.07 -50.94 -17.22
N CYS A 357 -4.03 -50.95 -15.88
CA CYS A 357 -2.80 -50.85 -15.09
C CYS A 357 -1.97 -49.56 -15.31
N THR A 358 -2.62 -48.43 -15.63
CA THR A 358 -1.93 -47.14 -15.88
C THR A 358 -1.23 -46.55 -14.65
N ILE A 359 -1.37 -47.16 -13.47
CA ILE A 359 -0.49 -46.88 -12.32
C ILE A 359 1.01 -46.98 -12.71
N LEU A 360 1.37 -47.83 -13.67
CA LEU A 360 2.73 -47.91 -14.20
C LEU A 360 3.21 -46.58 -14.81
N VAL A 361 2.34 -45.82 -15.47
CA VAL A 361 2.70 -44.50 -16.03
C VAL A 361 3.16 -43.56 -14.93
N ARG A 362 2.45 -43.56 -13.78
CA ARG A 362 2.88 -42.80 -12.60
C ARG A 362 4.24 -43.29 -12.10
N ASP A 363 4.39 -44.60 -11.94
CA ASP A 363 5.55 -45.20 -11.27
C ASP A 363 6.85 -45.14 -12.11
N VAL A 364 6.74 -45.09 -13.44
CA VAL A 364 7.89 -44.82 -14.33
C VAL A 364 8.20 -43.32 -14.37
N LEU A 365 7.20 -42.46 -14.61
CA LEU A 365 7.42 -41.02 -14.72
C LEU A 365 7.91 -40.40 -13.41
N ALA A 366 7.50 -40.90 -12.25
CA ALA A 366 8.00 -40.46 -10.94
C ALA A 366 9.53 -40.60 -10.81
N VAL A 367 10.10 -41.71 -11.30
CA VAL A 367 11.55 -41.96 -11.29
C VAL A 367 12.27 -40.99 -12.24
N TRP A 368 11.69 -40.70 -13.40
CA TRP A 368 12.32 -39.82 -14.39
C TRP A 368 12.19 -38.33 -14.07
N PHE A 369 11.06 -37.88 -13.53
CA PHE A 369 10.94 -36.53 -12.97
C PHE A 369 11.94 -36.30 -11.84
N LEU A 370 12.08 -37.26 -10.89
CA LEU A 370 13.08 -37.15 -9.82
C LEU A 370 14.51 -37.10 -10.38
N ARG A 371 14.82 -37.86 -11.43
CA ARG A 371 16.13 -37.77 -12.13
C ARG A 371 16.33 -36.40 -12.81
N MET A 372 15.30 -35.85 -13.46
CA MET A 372 15.34 -34.51 -14.08
C MET A 372 15.44 -33.38 -13.05
N ASP A 373 14.96 -33.58 -11.82
CA ASP A 373 15.10 -32.63 -10.73
C ASP A 373 16.53 -32.66 -10.17
N LEU A 374 17.03 -33.87 -9.88
CA LEU A 374 18.39 -34.11 -9.37
C LEU A 374 19.52 -33.70 -10.35
N ASP A 375 19.28 -33.74 -11.66
CA ASP A 375 20.23 -33.26 -12.67
C ASP A 375 19.99 -31.79 -13.12
N GLY A 376 18.96 -31.13 -12.58
CA GLY A 376 18.62 -29.74 -12.87
C GLY A 376 17.80 -29.49 -14.14
N THR A 377 17.61 -30.49 -15.02
CA THR A 377 16.85 -30.34 -16.27
C THR A 377 15.41 -29.83 -16.03
N LEU A 378 14.76 -30.30 -14.97
CA LEU A 378 13.40 -29.89 -14.58
C LEU A 378 13.36 -28.40 -14.22
N THR A 379 14.35 -27.92 -13.47
CA THR A 379 14.51 -26.51 -13.12
C THR A 379 14.83 -25.66 -14.35
N GLU A 380 15.69 -26.13 -15.27
CA GLU A 380 16.02 -25.41 -16.50
C GLU A 380 14.78 -25.22 -17.39
N LEU A 381 14.06 -26.31 -17.70
CA LEU A 381 12.86 -26.27 -18.53
C LEU A 381 11.74 -25.44 -17.89
N THR A 382 11.52 -25.59 -16.58
CA THR A 382 10.52 -24.80 -15.84
C THR A 382 10.88 -23.30 -15.87
N LYS A 383 12.16 -22.95 -15.64
CA LYS A 383 12.63 -21.56 -15.72
C LYS A 383 12.51 -20.98 -17.14
N LYS A 384 12.87 -21.76 -18.17
CA LYS A 384 12.80 -21.37 -19.59
C LYS A 384 11.40 -20.87 -20.00
N HIS A 385 10.34 -21.48 -19.50
CA HIS A 385 8.96 -21.12 -19.84
C HIS A 385 8.24 -20.26 -18.80
N LEU A 386 8.54 -20.41 -17.50
CA LEU A 386 7.83 -19.72 -16.40
C LEU A 386 8.58 -18.51 -15.81
N THR A 387 9.76 -18.14 -16.33
CA THR A 387 10.36 -16.84 -16.01
C THR A 387 9.37 -15.72 -16.33
N PRO A 388 9.11 -14.76 -15.43
CA PRO A 388 8.18 -13.66 -15.68
C PRO A 388 8.58 -12.88 -16.93
N VAL A 389 7.64 -12.74 -17.87
CA VAL A 389 7.70 -11.66 -18.86
C VAL A 389 7.48 -10.36 -18.06
N GLN A 390 8.54 -9.56 -17.95
CA GLN A 390 8.65 -8.50 -16.94
C GLN A 390 7.90 -7.23 -17.36
N THR A 391 6.57 -7.31 -17.42
CA THR A 391 5.68 -6.18 -17.79
C THR A 391 5.50 -5.14 -16.69
N CYS A 392 5.59 -5.55 -15.42
CA CYS A 392 5.74 -4.62 -14.30
C CYS A 392 7.21 -4.58 -13.85
N PRO A 393 7.78 -3.38 -13.54
CA PRO A 393 9.11 -3.30 -12.96
C PRO A 393 9.14 -4.01 -11.61
N SER A 394 10.18 -4.82 -11.38
CA SER A 394 10.33 -5.60 -10.15
C SER A 394 10.61 -4.68 -8.96
N THR A 395 9.64 -4.56 -8.06
CA THR A 395 9.62 -3.64 -6.91
C THR A 395 10.78 -3.81 -5.92
N VAL A 396 11.55 -4.90 -6.01
CA VAL A 396 12.71 -5.20 -5.16
C VAL A 396 13.77 -4.08 -5.21
N GLU A 397 14.00 -3.46 -6.37
CA GLU A 397 14.95 -2.34 -6.47
C GLU A 397 14.33 -1.01 -6.02
N GLN A 398 13.05 -0.76 -6.34
CA GLN A 398 12.38 0.50 -6.01
C GLN A 398 12.05 0.65 -4.51
N ALA A 399 11.79 -0.46 -3.81
CA ALA A 399 11.60 -0.46 -2.35
C ALA A 399 12.90 -0.07 -1.60
N ALA A 400 14.07 -0.26 -2.20
CA ALA A 400 15.36 0.11 -1.64
C ALA A 400 15.85 1.51 -2.09
N SER A 401 15.43 1.99 -3.26
CA SER A 401 15.97 3.21 -3.89
C SER A 401 15.10 4.47 -3.75
N GLY A 402 13.97 4.40 -3.06
CA GLY A 402 12.97 5.46 -3.01
C GLY A 402 12.50 5.80 -1.60
N ALA A 403 13.29 6.59 -0.85
CA ALA A 403 12.76 7.28 0.34
C ALA A 403 11.58 8.16 -0.10
N THR A 404 10.37 7.85 0.38
CA THR A 404 9.11 8.49 -0.06
C THR A 404 9.17 9.98 0.21
N ARG A 405 9.33 10.77 -0.86
CA ARG A 405 9.32 12.23 -0.80
C ARG A 405 7.95 12.70 -0.33
N LEU A 406 7.93 13.63 0.62
CA LEU A 406 6.70 14.22 1.12
C LEU A 406 6.06 15.08 0.03
N GLU A 407 4.98 14.56 -0.56
CA GLU A 407 4.18 15.27 -1.57
C GLU A 407 3.56 16.53 -0.94
N PHE A 408 3.35 17.58 -1.75
CA PHE A 408 2.81 18.89 -1.30
C PHE A 408 1.53 18.76 -0.46
N GLU A 409 0.70 17.78 -0.80
CA GLU A 409 -0.54 17.43 -0.10
C GLU A 409 -0.34 17.13 1.39
N ASN A 410 0.77 16.48 1.77
CA ASN A 410 1.11 16.20 3.17
C ASN A 410 1.49 17.46 3.96
N MET A 411 1.91 18.52 3.28
CA MET A 411 2.30 19.81 3.88
C MET A 411 1.17 20.85 3.85
N LEU A 412 0.08 20.57 3.12
CA LEU A 412 -1.02 21.50 2.89
C LEU A 412 -1.65 22.02 4.21
N GLY A 413 -1.79 21.17 5.23
CA GLY A 413 -2.35 21.58 6.53
C GLY A 413 -1.46 22.58 7.27
N ILE A 414 -0.14 22.36 7.27
CA ILE A 414 0.83 23.26 7.92
C ILE A 414 0.81 24.64 7.23
N LEU A 415 0.82 24.64 5.90
CA LEU A 415 0.71 25.86 5.09
C LEU A 415 -0.63 26.59 5.34
N SER A 416 -1.74 25.85 5.45
CA SER A 416 -3.07 26.41 5.72
C SER A 416 -3.17 27.06 7.10
N VAL A 417 -2.57 26.44 8.13
CA VAL A 417 -2.51 27.02 9.49
C VAL A 417 -1.69 28.32 9.50
N HIS A 418 -0.56 28.38 8.77
CA HIS A 418 0.22 29.60 8.65
C HIS A 418 -0.56 30.72 7.92
N ALA A 419 -1.23 30.39 6.81
CA ALA A 419 -2.05 31.35 6.07
C ALA A 419 -3.21 31.91 6.93
N ALA A 420 -3.89 31.06 7.71
CA ALA A 420 -4.91 31.50 8.65
C ALA A 420 -4.34 32.43 9.74
N GLY A 421 -3.16 32.11 10.30
CA GLY A 421 -2.47 32.95 11.27
C GLY A 421 -2.09 34.34 10.70
N ALA A 422 -1.59 34.39 9.47
CA ALA A 422 -1.28 35.63 8.77
C ALA A 422 -2.54 36.50 8.53
N LEU A 423 -3.65 35.88 8.10
CA LEU A 423 -4.93 36.58 7.95
C LEU A 423 -5.44 37.15 9.28
N ILE A 424 -5.32 36.39 10.38
CA ILE A 424 -5.69 36.86 11.73
C ILE A 424 -4.82 38.06 12.14
N ALA A 425 -3.51 38.02 11.90
CA ALA A 425 -2.62 39.15 12.19
C ALA A 425 -3.00 40.43 11.41
N VAL A 426 -3.33 40.29 10.11
CA VAL A 426 -3.82 41.40 9.28
C VAL A 426 -5.16 41.93 9.78
N MET A 427 -6.10 41.06 10.14
CA MET A 427 -7.41 41.48 10.70
C MET A 427 -7.24 42.24 12.02
N VAL A 428 -6.40 41.75 12.94
CA VAL A 428 -6.11 42.41 14.23
C VAL A 428 -5.43 43.77 14.00
N TYR A 429 -4.49 43.87 13.06
CA TYR A 429 -3.87 45.15 12.69
C TYR A 429 -4.90 46.15 12.14
N CYS A 430 -5.76 45.72 11.21
CA CYS A 430 -6.83 46.56 10.66
C CYS A 430 -7.80 47.04 11.74
N VAL A 431 -8.24 46.17 12.65
CA VAL A 431 -9.10 46.54 13.79
C VAL A 431 -8.40 47.55 14.71
N ALA A 432 -7.13 47.34 15.05
CA ALA A 432 -6.35 48.25 15.89
C ALA A 432 -6.08 49.61 15.23
N MET A 433 -6.01 49.67 13.90
CA MET A 433 -5.90 50.92 13.14
C MET A 433 -7.25 51.65 13.03
N CYS A 434 -8.36 50.92 12.91
CA CYS A 434 -9.70 51.49 12.93
C CYS A 434 -10.06 52.09 14.29
N THR A 435 -9.80 51.39 15.40
CA THR A 435 -10.09 51.92 16.75
C THR A 435 -9.24 53.15 17.09
N LYS A 436 -7.99 53.22 16.62
CA LYS A 436 -7.13 54.42 16.75
C LYS A 436 -7.58 55.61 15.88
N LYS A 437 -8.43 55.40 14.87
CA LYS A 437 -8.96 56.47 14.00
C LYS A 437 -10.33 57.00 14.42
N MET A 438 -10.97 56.40 15.42
CA MET A 438 -12.22 56.94 15.99
C MET A 438 -11.87 58.01 17.04
N PRO A 439 -12.33 59.28 16.87
CA PRO A 439 -12.27 60.24 17.96
C PRO A 439 -13.19 59.78 19.12
N PRO A 440 -12.88 60.15 20.37
CA PRO A 440 -13.74 59.79 21.51
C PRO A 440 -15.14 60.39 21.35
N PRO A 441 -16.22 59.67 21.74
CA PRO A 441 -17.58 60.13 21.55
C PRO A 441 -17.88 61.39 22.39
N ILE A 442 -18.23 62.49 21.72
CA ILE A 442 -18.58 63.75 22.38
C ILE A 442 -20.05 63.71 22.81
N SER A 443 -20.31 63.08 23.95
CA SER A 443 -21.58 63.18 24.70
C SER A 443 -21.35 62.78 26.18
N ALA A 444 -21.85 63.51 27.19
CA ALA A 444 -22.56 64.79 27.17
C ALA A 444 -22.18 65.65 28.40
N ILE A 445 -22.63 66.90 28.37
CA ILE A 445 -22.36 67.95 29.38
C ILE A 445 -22.82 67.52 30.78
N LYS A 446 -21.96 67.73 31.80
CA LYS A 446 -22.39 67.70 33.20
C LYS A 446 -23.32 68.88 33.47
N SER A 447 -24.58 68.61 33.80
CA SER A 447 -25.43 69.60 34.45
C SER A 447 -24.95 69.82 35.89
N PHE A 448 -24.42 71.00 36.18
CA PHE A 448 -24.28 71.48 37.55
C PHE A 448 -24.69 72.95 37.61
N SER A 449 -25.48 73.30 38.62
CA SER A 449 -26.16 74.59 38.75
C SER A 449 -25.79 75.21 40.08
N HIS A 450 -25.50 76.52 40.06
CA HIS A 450 -25.11 77.33 41.22
C HIS A 450 -23.75 76.92 41.87
N ARG A 451 -23.01 77.82 42.56
CA ARG A 451 -23.34 79.19 42.96
C ARG A 451 -22.09 80.08 43.11
N ASP A 452 -22.37 81.38 43.27
CA ASP A 452 -21.61 82.43 43.97
C ASP A 452 -20.40 83.13 43.32
N HIS A 453 -20.25 84.37 43.77
CA HIS A 453 -19.36 85.49 43.39
C HIS A 453 -17.85 85.11 43.39
N GLU A 454 -16.96 85.77 42.64
CA GLU A 454 -16.53 87.16 42.87
C GLU A 454 -15.79 87.85 41.68
N GLN A 455 -15.54 89.16 41.81
CA GLN A 455 -14.81 90.07 40.91
C GLN A 455 -14.06 91.10 41.81
N PRO A 456 -13.10 91.95 41.35
CA PRO A 456 -12.45 92.05 40.03
C PRO A 456 -10.91 92.32 40.06
N ARG A 457 -10.23 92.28 38.89
CA ARG A 457 -9.45 93.42 38.32
C ARG A 457 -8.66 93.12 37.03
N LEU A 458 -8.54 94.15 36.18
CA LEU A 458 -7.50 94.38 35.17
C LEU A 458 -6.48 95.39 35.76
N PRO A 459 -5.21 95.49 35.29
CA PRO A 459 -4.83 96.18 34.03
C PRO A 459 -3.64 95.48 33.28
N GLU A 460 -3.02 95.91 32.16
CA GLU A 460 -3.21 97.02 31.20
C GLU A 460 -2.63 96.68 29.78
N SER A 461 -2.46 97.69 28.90
CA SER A 461 -1.86 97.68 27.54
C SER A 461 -0.33 97.35 27.53
N GLU A 462 0.43 97.21 26.42
CA GLU A 462 0.48 97.83 25.06
C GLU A 462 0.99 96.79 24.02
N ALA A 463 0.47 96.64 22.78
CA ALA A 463 0.54 97.46 21.55
C ALA A 463 1.81 97.31 20.67
N ALA A 464 1.62 96.74 19.45
CA ALA A 464 2.27 97.02 18.13
C ALA A 464 3.83 97.01 17.99
N ALA A 465 4.48 96.69 16.85
CA ALA A 465 4.19 96.09 15.53
C ALA A 465 5.54 95.49 15.01
N GLY A 466 5.76 94.89 13.83
CA GLY A 466 4.98 94.59 12.63
C GLY A 466 5.88 93.95 11.55
N GLU A 467 5.31 93.08 10.70
CA GLU A 467 5.93 92.42 9.52
C GLU A 467 5.98 93.38 8.29
N PRO A 468 6.90 93.22 7.28
CA PRO A 468 6.61 92.28 6.17
C PRO A 468 7.80 91.65 5.36
N PHE A 469 7.61 90.39 4.92
CA PHE A 469 7.76 89.84 3.54
C PHE A 469 8.84 90.33 2.53
N GLU A 470 9.58 89.39 1.89
CA GLU A 470 9.63 89.07 0.41
C GLU A 470 10.77 88.05 0.06
N VAL A 471 10.56 86.91 -0.66
CA VAL A 471 10.60 86.64 -2.15
C VAL A 471 12.05 86.58 -2.74
N MET A 472 12.51 85.67 -3.63
CA MET A 472 12.09 84.34 -4.19
C MET A 472 13.24 83.78 -5.14
N VAL A 473 12.97 82.82 -6.07
CA VAL A 473 13.78 82.42 -7.30
C VAL A 473 15.06 81.56 -7.01
N GLN A 474 15.17 80.26 -7.39
CA GLN A 474 15.47 79.62 -8.72
C GLN A 474 16.93 79.84 -9.21
N GLU A 475 17.64 78.99 -9.99
CA GLU A 475 17.48 77.63 -10.58
C GLU A 475 18.90 77.07 -10.97
N ALA A 476 19.24 76.01 -11.73
CA ALA A 476 18.60 74.96 -12.57
C ALA A 476 19.53 73.71 -12.68
N ILE A 477 19.18 72.69 -13.50
CA ILE A 477 20.02 71.52 -13.89
C ILE A 477 19.97 71.33 -15.43
N PRO A 478 21.09 70.97 -16.10
CA PRO A 478 21.04 69.90 -17.12
C PRO A 478 22.33 69.06 -17.21
N ARG A 479 22.43 67.88 -17.86
CA ARG A 479 21.51 66.80 -18.29
C ARG A 479 22.39 65.57 -18.68
N GLU A 480 21.81 64.37 -18.68
CA GLU A 480 22.38 63.11 -19.23
C GLU A 480 22.31 63.08 -20.80
N PRO A 481 22.90 62.09 -21.53
CA PRO A 481 22.13 60.85 -21.83
C PRO A 481 22.89 59.53 -22.23
N THR A 482 22.12 58.44 -22.31
CA THR A 482 22.17 57.27 -23.26
C THR A 482 23.13 56.05 -23.10
N ALA A 483 22.57 54.96 -22.53
CA ALA A 483 22.20 53.66 -23.17
C ALA A 483 23.23 52.65 -23.80
N LEU A 484 23.20 51.40 -23.25
CA LEU A 484 23.02 50.04 -23.84
C LEU A 484 23.30 49.77 -25.36
N PRO A 485 23.74 48.55 -25.81
CA PRO A 485 23.12 47.22 -25.50
C PRO A 485 24.13 46.02 -25.35
N PRO A 486 23.92 44.75 -25.84
CA PRO A 486 23.26 43.66 -25.08
C PRO A 486 23.94 42.24 -25.07
N ASN A 487 23.33 41.32 -24.31
CA ASN A 487 23.26 39.83 -24.44
C ASN A 487 24.52 38.96 -24.71
N MET A 488 24.85 38.09 -23.73
CA MET A 488 25.24 36.66 -23.84
C MET A 488 25.49 36.12 -22.41
N THR A 489 25.21 34.86 -22.03
CA THR A 489 24.56 33.69 -22.67
C THR A 489 23.59 33.05 -21.68
#